data_AF-A0A5Q0LPI1-F1
#
_entry.id   AF-A0A5Q0LPI1-F1
#
_cell.length_a   1.000
_cell.length_b   1.000
_cell.length_c   1.000
_cell.angle_alpha   90.00
_cell.angle_beta   90.00
_cell.angle_gamma   90.00
#
_symmetry.space_group_name_H-M   'P 1'
#
loop_
_entity.id
_entity.type
_entity.pdbx_description
1 polymer ?
#
loop_
_entity_poly.entity_id
_entity_poly.type
_entity_poly.pdbx_seq_one_letter_code
_entity_poly.pdbx_strand_id
1 'polypeptide(L)'
;MTARLPEGIWSTPYVGRRFPGSRSVAERPGLARGANCQFFAYEVLRHFGPRLPAWRSSDLWDDTVLTERVRESRPLDLALFNPGDQAWGAHVGVVVGERRVLHLCAEVGRPVIWPLGEFAARERYRTLLGFKRARPGGG
;
A
#
# COMPACT_ATOMS: atom_id res chain seq x y z
N MET A 1 14.11 7.87 -3.32
CA MET A 1 13.09 7.00 -3.93
C MET A 1 11.91 7.81 -4.48
N THR A 2 11.32 8.72 -3.68
CA THR A 2 10.13 9.50 -4.05
C THR A 2 10.33 10.44 -5.24
N ALA A 3 11.54 10.97 -5.45
CA ALA A 3 11.91 11.77 -6.62
C ALA A 3 11.76 11.02 -7.97
N ARG A 4 11.55 9.70 -7.96
CA ARG A 4 11.34 8.87 -9.15
C ARG A 4 9.86 8.56 -9.42
N LEU A 5 8.95 9.08 -8.59
CA LEU A 5 7.51 8.88 -8.79
C LEU A 5 6.97 9.94 -9.76
N PRO A 6 6.18 9.56 -10.77
CA PRO A 6 5.52 10.52 -11.65
C PRO A 6 4.53 11.41 -10.89
N GLU A 7 4.34 12.63 -11.36
CA GLU A 7 3.38 13.59 -10.80
C GLU A 7 1.97 13.02 -10.67
N GLY A 8 1.55 12.20 -11.65
CA GLY A 8 0.25 11.53 -11.64
C GLY A 8 0.01 10.61 -10.43
N ILE A 9 1.07 10.11 -9.77
CA ILE A 9 0.91 9.38 -8.51
C ILE A 9 0.49 10.34 -7.41
N TRP A 10 1.16 11.48 -7.29
CA TRP A 10 0.91 12.48 -6.24
C TRP A 10 -0.46 13.18 -6.35
N SER A 11 -1.06 13.21 -7.53
CA SER A 11 -2.40 13.77 -7.74
C SER A 11 -3.54 12.76 -7.56
N THR A 12 -3.27 11.53 -7.13
CA THR A 12 -4.28 10.46 -7.01
C THR A 12 -5.29 10.75 -5.90
N PRO A 13 -6.60 10.90 -6.19
CA PRO A 13 -7.60 11.10 -5.15
C PRO A 13 -7.93 9.79 -4.42
N TYR A 14 -8.23 9.89 -3.12
CA TYR A 14 -8.75 8.75 -2.37
C TYR A 14 -10.18 8.39 -2.84
N VAL A 15 -10.38 7.14 -3.23
CA VAL A 15 -11.67 6.59 -3.63
C VAL A 15 -11.79 5.17 -3.08
N GLY A 16 -12.43 5.01 -1.91
CA GLY A 16 -12.49 3.74 -1.17
C GLY A 16 -13.05 2.54 -1.95
N ARG A 17 -13.99 2.77 -2.89
CA ARG A 17 -14.56 1.72 -3.75
C ARG A 17 -13.60 1.19 -4.82
N ARG A 18 -12.48 1.88 -5.06
CA ARG A 18 -11.45 1.50 -6.05
C ARG A 18 -10.34 0.72 -5.36
N PHE A 19 -10.66 -0.52 -4.98
CA PHE A 19 -9.75 -1.46 -4.33
C PHE A 19 -9.29 -2.57 -5.31
N PRO A 20 -8.22 -3.34 -4.98
CA PRO A 20 -7.76 -4.43 -5.84
C PRO A 20 -8.89 -5.43 -6.14
N GLY A 21 -9.12 -5.72 -7.42
CA GLY A 21 -10.15 -6.67 -7.87
C GLY A 21 -11.56 -6.08 -7.93
N SER A 22 -11.76 -4.80 -7.57
CA SER A 22 -13.07 -4.15 -7.76
C SER A 22 -13.40 -3.99 -9.25
N ARG A 23 -14.70 -4.10 -9.60
CA ARG A 23 -15.21 -3.87 -10.97
C ARG A 23 -14.75 -2.53 -11.54
N SER A 24 -14.76 -1.48 -10.72
CA SER A 24 -14.35 -0.14 -11.13
C SER A 24 -12.87 -0.06 -11.55
N VAL A 25 -11.99 -0.87 -10.95
CA VAL A 25 -10.58 -0.98 -11.33
C VAL A 25 -10.43 -1.84 -12.58
N ALA A 26 -11.18 -2.92 -12.71
CA ALA A 26 -11.16 -3.77 -13.90
C ALA A 26 -11.61 -3.01 -15.17
N GLU A 27 -12.68 -2.23 -15.09
CA GLU A 27 -13.20 -1.45 -16.23
C GLU A 27 -12.32 -0.23 -16.57
N ARG A 28 -11.68 0.36 -15.56
CA ARG A 28 -10.87 1.57 -15.68
C ARG A 28 -9.60 1.40 -14.83
N PRO A 29 -8.54 0.76 -15.35
CA PRO A 29 -7.32 0.54 -14.58
C PRO A 29 -6.55 1.85 -14.31
N GLY A 30 -5.56 1.78 -13.44
CA GLY A 30 -4.70 2.90 -13.07
C GLY A 30 -5.31 3.90 -12.07
N LEU A 31 -4.52 4.93 -11.77
CA LEU A 31 -4.76 5.87 -10.67
C LEU A 31 -5.52 7.16 -11.05
N ALA A 32 -5.70 7.44 -12.34
CA ALA A 32 -6.33 8.68 -12.82
C ALA A 32 -7.77 8.90 -12.30
N ARG A 33 -8.47 7.83 -11.88
CA ARG A 33 -9.81 7.89 -11.29
C ARG A 33 -9.82 7.70 -9.77
N GLY A 34 -8.65 7.77 -9.14
CA GLY A 34 -8.45 7.54 -7.72
C GLY A 34 -8.22 6.08 -7.34
N ALA A 35 -7.98 5.86 -6.07
CA ALA A 35 -7.69 4.55 -5.50
C ALA A 35 -8.00 4.50 -4.01
N ASN A 36 -8.19 3.30 -3.45
CA ASN A 36 -8.02 3.10 -2.02
C ASN A 36 -6.52 2.93 -1.66
N CYS A 37 -6.22 2.77 -0.38
CA CYS A 37 -4.85 2.63 0.11
C CYS A 37 -4.07 1.47 -0.54
N GLN A 38 -4.68 0.27 -0.60
CA GLN A 38 -4.01 -0.93 -1.11
C GLN A 38 -3.81 -0.89 -2.63
N PHE A 39 -4.81 -0.47 -3.40
CA PHE A 39 -4.67 -0.35 -4.85
C PHE A 39 -3.63 0.70 -5.21
N PHE A 40 -3.61 1.83 -4.49
CA PHE A 40 -2.57 2.84 -4.63
C PHE A 40 -1.17 2.27 -4.36
N ALA A 41 -1.00 1.54 -3.26
CA ALA A 41 0.29 0.94 -2.92
C ALA A 41 0.76 -0.06 -4.01
N TYR A 42 -0.15 -0.85 -4.58
CA TYR A 42 0.18 -1.79 -5.65
C TYR A 42 0.59 -1.08 -6.94
N GLU A 43 -0.08 0.01 -7.31
CA GLU A 43 0.30 0.80 -8.48
C GLU A 43 1.65 1.50 -8.31
N VAL A 44 1.97 1.94 -7.09
CA VAL A 44 3.31 2.45 -6.75
C VAL A 44 4.36 1.35 -6.90
N LEU A 45 4.11 0.14 -6.39
CA LEU A 45 5.04 -0.99 -6.59
C LEU A 45 5.20 -1.34 -8.07
N ARG A 46 4.10 -1.39 -8.82
CA ARG A 46 4.08 -1.69 -10.26
C ARG A 46 4.95 -0.71 -11.06
N HIS A 47 4.96 0.56 -10.68
CA HIS A 47 5.86 1.57 -11.27
C HIS A 47 7.34 1.21 -11.13
N PHE A 48 7.72 0.55 -10.04
CA PHE A 48 9.10 0.11 -9.80
C PHE A 48 9.38 -1.33 -10.22
N GLY A 49 8.40 -2.05 -10.78
CA GLY A 49 8.56 -3.39 -11.33
C GLY A 49 7.67 -4.46 -10.67
N PRO A 50 7.65 -4.61 -9.34
CA PRO A 50 6.87 -5.66 -8.68
C PRO A 50 5.37 -5.60 -9.01
N ARG A 51 4.79 -6.74 -9.39
CA ARG A 51 3.36 -6.90 -9.64
C ARG A 51 2.80 -7.90 -8.66
N LEU A 52 1.78 -7.50 -7.91
CA LEU A 52 1.06 -8.38 -7.01
C LEU A 52 -0.32 -8.68 -7.61
N PRO A 53 -0.88 -9.88 -7.37
CA PRO A 53 -2.27 -10.17 -7.70
C PRO A 53 -3.23 -9.18 -7.03
N ALA A 54 -4.47 -9.15 -7.49
CA ALA A 54 -5.53 -8.28 -6.99
C ALA A 54 -6.06 -8.67 -5.58
N TRP A 55 -5.17 -9.13 -4.72
CA TRP A 55 -5.38 -9.57 -3.35
C TRP A 55 -5.91 -8.47 -2.45
N ARG A 56 -6.77 -8.88 -1.50
CA ARG A 56 -7.14 -8.04 -0.36
C ARG A 56 -6.08 -8.16 0.73
N SER A 57 -6.23 -7.36 1.79
CA SER A 57 -5.19 -7.25 2.82
C SER A 57 -4.91 -8.57 3.54
N SER A 58 -5.93 -9.41 3.75
CA SER A 58 -5.76 -10.76 4.31
C SER A 58 -4.98 -11.68 3.37
N ASP A 59 -5.36 -11.75 2.10
CA ASP A 59 -4.65 -12.58 1.11
C ASP A 59 -3.17 -12.17 0.98
N LEU A 60 -2.89 -10.86 0.96
CA LEU A 60 -1.52 -10.32 0.97
C LEU A 60 -0.74 -10.75 2.22
N TRP A 61 -1.40 -10.73 3.38
CA TRP A 61 -0.75 -11.08 4.64
C TRP A 61 -0.41 -12.57 4.73
N ASP A 62 -1.30 -13.42 4.21
CA ASP A 62 -1.22 -14.88 4.25
C ASP A 62 -0.34 -15.45 3.14
N ASP A 63 -0.19 -14.75 2.02
CA ASP A 63 0.69 -15.17 0.94
C ASP A 63 2.14 -15.32 1.44
N THR A 64 2.76 -16.46 1.14
CA THR A 64 4.19 -16.70 1.39
C THR A 64 4.95 -17.05 0.11
N VAL A 65 4.23 -17.12 -1.01
CA VAL A 65 4.72 -17.57 -2.32
C VAL A 65 5.26 -16.39 -3.10
N LEU A 66 4.45 -15.35 -3.34
CA LEU A 66 4.89 -14.18 -4.12
C LEU A 66 5.47 -13.07 -3.25
N THR A 67 5.21 -13.13 -1.94
CA THR A 67 5.68 -12.19 -0.95
C THR A 67 6.24 -12.91 0.26
N GLU A 68 7.10 -12.22 1.01
CA GLU A 68 7.62 -12.68 2.28
C GLU A 68 7.37 -11.64 3.38
N ARG A 69 7.25 -12.11 4.63
CA ARG A 69 7.21 -11.22 5.80
C ARG A 69 8.64 -10.85 6.18
N VAL A 70 8.90 -9.56 6.38
CA VAL A 70 10.24 -9.06 6.73
C VAL A 70 10.20 -8.29 8.05
N ARG A 71 11.24 -8.44 8.88
CA ARG A 71 11.40 -7.71 10.15
C ARG A 71 11.94 -6.31 9.91
N GLU A 72 12.94 -6.21 9.04
CA GLU A 72 13.56 -4.94 8.67
C GLU A 72 13.04 -4.48 7.31
N SER A 73 12.26 -3.39 7.34
CA SER A 73 11.71 -2.80 6.13
C SER A 73 12.78 -2.14 5.28
N ARG A 74 12.69 -2.29 3.96
CA ARG A 74 13.46 -1.60 2.96
C ARG A 74 12.53 -0.81 2.04
N PRO A 75 13.04 0.19 1.29
CA PRO A 75 12.29 0.82 0.22
C PRO A 75 11.61 -0.22 -0.68
N LEU A 76 10.35 0.01 -1.05
CA LEU A 76 9.46 -0.90 -1.81
C LEU A 76 8.82 -2.05 -1.03
N ASP A 77 9.04 -2.17 0.28
CA ASP A 77 8.20 -3.05 1.09
C ASP A 77 6.83 -2.43 1.32
N LEU A 78 5.82 -3.28 1.53
CA LEU A 78 4.49 -2.86 1.96
C LEU A 78 4.43 -2.88 3.49
N ALA A 79 3.93 -1.81 4.08
CA ALA A 79 3.60 -1.74 5.50
C ALA A 79 2.07 -1.89 5.68
N LEU A 80 1.66 -2.78 6.59
CA LEU A 80 0.25 -3.04 6.90
C LEU A 80 -0.07 -2.52 8.29
N PHE A 81 -1.16 -1.75 8.40
CA PHE A 81 -1.61 -1.13 9.64
C PHE A 81 -3.08 -1.44 9.92
N ASN A 82 -3.47 -1.54 11.19
CA ASN A 82 -4.86 -1.65 11.61
C ASN A 82 -5.06 -1.05 13.02
N PRO A 83 -6.29 -0.92 13.57
CA PRO A 83 -6.48 -0.53 14.97
C PRO A 83 -6.18 -1.68 15.94
N GLY A 84 -6.11 -2.92 15.43
CA GLY A 84 -5.79 -4.14 16.17
C GLY A 84 -4.78 -5.00 15.41
N ASP A 85 -4.72 -6.29 15.73
CA ASP A 85 -3.75 -7.25 15.20
C ASP A 85 -4.22 -8.04 13.96
N GLN A 86 -5.39 -7.70 13.44
CA GLN A 86 -6.00 -8.40 12.31
C GLN A 86 -5.50 -7.87 10.96
N ALA A 87 -5.23 -8.76 10.00
CA ALA A 87 -4.90 -8.35 8.63
C ALA A 87 -6.14 -7.95 7.81
N TRP A 88 -7.33 -8.41 8.21
CA TRP A 88 -8.56 -8.05 7.53
C TRP A 88 -8.83 -6.54 7.64
N GLY A 89 -9.05 -5.89 6.50
CA GLY A 89 -9.29 -4.45 6.43
C GLY A 89 -8.05 -3.58 6.67
N ALA A 90 -6.86 -4.16 6.75
CA ALA A 90 -5.64 -3.40 7.02
C ALA A 90 -5.39 -2.30 5.99
N HIS A 91 -4.98 -1.14 6.49
CA HIS A 91 -4.46 -0.05 5.70
C HIS A 91 -3.06 -0.38 5.18
N VAL A 92 -2.79 -0.12 3.91
CA VAL A 92 -1.54 -0.49 3.25
C VAL A 92 -0.84 0.74 2.69
N GLY A 93 0.49 0.79 2.83
CA GLY A 93 1.35 1.79 2.22
C GLY A 93 2.70 1.21 1.79
N VAL A 94 3.47 1.98 1.02
CA VAL A 94 4.80 1.59 0.52
C VAL A 94 5.88 2.27 1.34
N VAL A 95 6.84 1.51 1.83
CA VAL A 95 8.03 2.03 2.51
C VAL A 95 8.89 2.77 1.48
N VAL A 96 9.24 4.03 1.77
CA VAL A 96 10.00 4.90 0.86
C VAL A 96 11.33 5.38 1.43
N GLY A 97 11.60 5.06 2.68
CA GLY A 97 12.80 5.41 3.42
C GLY A 97 12.71 4.87 4.84
N GLU A 98 13.70 5.21 5.65
CA GLU A 98 13.77 4.76 7.04
C GLU A 98 12.50 5.16 7.81
N ARG A 99 11.70 4.15 8.18
CA ARG A 99 10.44 4.30 8.93
C ARG A 99 9.47 5.32 8.32
N ARG A 100 9.51 5.52 7.01
CA ARG A 100 8.62 6.42 6.25
C ARG A 100 7.82 5.65 5.22
N VAL A 101 6.51 5.87 5.23
CA VAL A 101 5.55 5.15 4.39
C VAL A 101 4.79 6.15 3.53
N LEU A 102 4.85 5.97 2.22
CA LEU A 102 3.97 6.61 1.25
C LEU A 102 2.65 5.85 1.21
N HIS A 103 1.54 6.55 1.39
CA HIS A 103 0.22 5.94 1.38
C HIS A 103 -0.84 6.95 0.92
N LEU A 104 -2.03 6.43 0.66
CA LEU A 104 -3.22 7.19 0.32
C LEU A 104 -4.32 6.82 1.33
N CYS A 105 -4.91 7.78 2.02
CA CYS A 105 -5.95 7.54 3.02
C CYS A 105 -7.14 8.50 2.86
N ALA A 106 -8.27 8.12 3.44
CA ALA A 106 -9.49 8.94 3.43
C ALA A 106 -9.30 10.26 4.17
N GLU A 107 -8.52 10.27 5.25
CA GLU A 107 -8.28 11.45 6.11
C GLU A 107 -7.65 12.60 5.32
N VAL A 108 -6.66 12.30 4.48
CA VAL A 108 -5.94 13.33 3.71
C VAL A 108 -6.49 13.51 2.30
N GLY A 109 -7.13 12.47 1.74
CA GLY A 109 -7.74 12.49 0.42
C GLY A 109 -6.77 12.45 -0.76
N ARG A 110 -5.45 12.59 -0.51
CA ARG A 110 -4.35 12.55 -1.48
C ARG A 110 -3.14 11.81 -0.90
N PRO A 111 -2.16 11.39 -1.71
CA PRO A 111 -1.00 10.66 -1.23
C PRO A 111 -0.13 11.53 -0.32
N VAL A 112 0.35 10.92 0.75
CA VAL A 112 1.26 11.55 1.70
C VAL A 112 2.28 10.56 2.20
N ILE A 113 3.38 11.09 2.73
CA ILE A 113 4.39 10.31 3.44
C ILE A 113 4.26 10.60 4.92
N TRP A 114 4.05 9.56 5.69
CA TRP A 114 4.05 9.63 7.15
C TRP A 114 5.20 8.79 7.73
N PRO A 115 5.89 9.26 8.77
CA PRO A 115 6.72 8.39 9.60
C PRO A 115 5.84 7.41 10.39
N LEU A 116 6.39 6.27 10.82
CA LEU A 116 5.63 5.27 11.59
C LEU A 116 4.96 5.84 12.87
N GLY A 117 5.55 6.85 13.49
CA GLY A 117 4.96 7.52 14.66
C GLY A 117 3.63 8.22 14.38
N GLU A 118 3.43 8.75 13.16
CA GLU A 118 2.16 9.38 12.76
C GLU A 118 1.04 8.33 12.61
N PHE A 119 1.37 7.10 12.19
CA PHE A 119 0.39 6.01 12.19
C PHE A 119 0.04 5.59 13.62
N ALA A 120 1.04 5.46 14.49
CA ALA A 120 0.86 5.08 15.89
C ALA A 120 -0.06 6.05 16.66
N ALA A 121 -0.02 7.34 16.32
CA ALA A 121 -0.87 8.38 16.90
C ALA A 121 -2.34 8.34 16.44
N ARG A 122 -2.67 7.55 15.40
CA ARG A 122 -4.03 7.47 14.83
C ARG A 122 -4.67 6.15 15.19
N GLU A 123 -5.80 6.20 15.89
CA GLU A 123 -6.51 5.01 16.37
C GLU A 123 -6.71 3.96 15.26
N ARG A 124 -7.10 4.38 14.06
CA ARG A 124 -7.35 3.51 12.89
C ARG A 124 -6.12 2.75 12.39
N TYR A 125 -4.92 3.26 12.66
CA TYR A 125 -3.67 2.74 12.08
C TYR A 125 -2.61 2.41 13.13
N ARG A 126 -2.97 2.50 14.42
CA ARG A 126 -2.02 2.51 15.53
C ARG A 126 -1.12 1.27 15.59
N THR A 127 -1.62 0.14 15.11
CA THR A 127 -0.92 -1.13 15.12
C THR A 127 -0.28 -1.38 13.76
N LEU A 128 1.05 -1.38 13.71
CA LEU A 128 1.80 -1.94 12.59
C LEU A 128 1.76 -3.47 12.69
N LEU A 129 1.07 -4.12 11.76
CA LEU A 129 1.01 -5.58 11.69
C LEU A 129 2.34 -6.19 11.25
N GLY A 130 3.02 -5.50 10.34
CA GLY A 130 4.32 -5.90 9.82
C GLY A 130 4.55 -5.42 8.39
N PHE A 131 5.60 -5.98 7.79
CA PHE A 131 6.02 -5.63 6.44
C PHE A 131 5.96 -6.84 5.50
N LYS A 132 5.56 -6.60 4.25
CA LYS A 132 5.52 -7.57 3.17
C LYS A 132 6.44 -7.12 2.05
N ARG A 133 7.38 -7.97 1.66
CA ARG A 133 8.28 -7.74 0.53
C ARG A 133 7.83 -8.59 -0.65
N ALA A 134 7.67 -7.99 -1.82
CA ALA A 134 7.47 -8.74 -3.05
C ALA A 134 8.77 -9.45 -3.43
N ARG A 135 8.69 -10.75 -3.76
CA ARG A 135 9.85 -11.50 -4.25
C ARG A 135 10.22 -11.02 -5.67
N PRO A 136 11.51 -10.98 -6.02
CA PRO A 136 11.91 -10.72 -7.39
C PRO A 136 11.43 -11.89 -8.27
N GLY A 137 10.52 -11.63 -9.20
CA GLY A 137 10.15 -12.56 -10.27
C GLY A 137 9.09 -13.60 -9.90
N GLY A 138 7.84 -13.27 -10.19
CA GLY A 138 6.81 -14.23 -10.59
C GLY A 138 6.14 -13.67 -11.83
N GLY A 139 6.89 -13.63 -12.93
CA GLY A 139 6.41 -13.31 -14.28
C GLY A 139 6.62 -14.51 -15.17
#